data_AF-A0A841BKH6-F1
#
_entry.id   AF-A0A841BKH6-F1
#
_cell.length_a   1.000
_cell.length_b   1.000
_cell.length_c   1.000
_cell.angle_alpha   90.00
_cell.angle_beta   90.00
_cell.angle_gamma   90.00
#
_symmetry.space_group_name_H-M   'P 1'
#
loop_
_entity.id
_entity.type
_entity.pdbx_description
1 polymer ?
#
loop_
_entity_poly.entity_id
_entity_poly.type
_entity_poly.pdbx_seq_one_letter_code
_entity_poly.pdbx_strand_id
1 'polypeptide(L)'
;MRRFESFRRGPDGHTTEARVWWLDGVPVQVGAHPDNPAHLPPPEPDLDRVAPLVRALHCRWITTDLALRDDGVWRVVEVGDAQVSGAPEHADPMAVLRPLADFAGH
;
A
#
# COMPACT_ATOMS: atom_id res chain seq x y z
N MET A 1 -22.28 -12.95 -8.29
CA MET A 1 -21.50 -12.77 -9.52
C MET A 1 -20.22 -12.03 -9.15
N ARG A 2 -19.03 -12.61 -9.41
CA ARG A 2 -17.76 -11.89 -9.25
C ARG A 2 -17.53 -11.06 -10.51
N ARG A 3 -17.32 -9.76 -10.35
CA ARG A 3 -16.86 -8.89 -11.44
C ARG A 3 -15.35 -8.88 -11.40
N PHE A 4 -14.73 -9.19 -12.53
CA PHE A 4 -13.28 -9.04 -12.69
C PHE A 4 -12.98 -7.63 -13.19
N GLU A 5 -11.91 -7.03 -12.67
CA GLU A 5 -11.39 -5.74 -13.11
C GLU A 5 -10.07 -5.93 -13.85
N SER A 6 -9.78 -5.05 -14.80
CA SER A 6 -8.54 -5.07 -15.59
C SER A 6 -7.54 -4.07 -15.02
N PHE A 7 -6.36 -4.54 -14.63
CA PHE A 7 -5.30 -3.72 -14.07
C PHE A 7 -4.17 -3.53 -15.05
N ARG A 8 -3.55 -2.34 -14.97
CA ARG A 8 -2.40 -1.97 -15.79
C ARG A 8 -1.25 -2.90 -15.49
N ARG A 9 -0.54 -3.33 -16.53
CA ARG A 9 0.70 -4.10 -16.39
C ARG A 9 1.92 -3.24 -16.65
N GLY A 10 2.97 -3.48 -15.86
CA GLY A 10 4.29 -2.91 -16.04
C GLY A 10 5.06 -3.59 -17.18
N PRO A 11 6.25 -3.06 -17.53
CA PRO A 11 7.12 -3.61 -18.58
C PRO A 11 7.60 -5.05 -18.31
N ASP A 12 7.61 -5.46 -17.05
CA ASP A 12 7.96 -6.80 -16.56
C ASP A 12 6.77 -7.78 -16.60
N GLY A 13 5.57 -7.32 -17.01
CA GLY A 13 4.36 -8.13 -17.07
C GLY A 13 3.62 -8.28 -15.73
N HIS A 14 4.14 -7.71 -14.65
CA HIS A 14 3.46 -7.67 -13.35
C HIS A 14 2.38 -6.58 -13.34
N THR A 15 1.39 -6.73 -12.46
CA THR A 15 0.42 -5.66 -12.22
C THR A 15 1.14 -4.43 -11.65
N THR A 16 0.72 -3.25 -12.07
CA THR A 16 1.19 -2.00 -11.50
C THR A 16 0.63 -1.83 -10.09
N GLU A 17 1.43 -2.16 -9.08
CA GLU A 17 1.01 -2.23 -7.68
C GLU A 17 1.93 -1.42 -6.75
N ALA A 18 1.34 -0.96 -5.64
CA ALA A 18 2.04 -0.26 -4.57
C ALA A 18 1.53 -0.75 -3.21
N ARG A 19 2.45 -0.87 -2.25
CA ARG A 19 2.12 -1.16 -0.86
C ARG A 19 2.11 0.13 -0.05
N VAL A 20 1.12 0.27 0.82
CA VAL A 20 1.03 1.39 1.76
C VAL A 20 0.95 0.84 3.18
N TRP A 21 1.77 1.41 4.08
CA TRP A 21 1.70 1.16 5.52
C TRP A 21 0.87 2.26 6.17
N TRP A 22 -0.01 1.87 7.08
CA TRP A 22 -0.95 2.77 7.75
C TRP A 22 -0.82 2.67 9.26
N LEU A 23 -0.78 3.81 9.94
CA LEU A 23 -0.89 3.93 11.38
C LEU A 23 -2.16 4.72 11.72
N ASP A 24 -3.11 4.09 12.42
CA ASP A 24 -4.40 4.69 12.80
C ASP A 24 -5.14 5.34 11.59
N GLY A 25 -5.00 4.69 10.43
CA GLY A 25 -5.55 5.14 9.15
C GLY A 25 -4.91 6.39 8.54
N VAL A 26 -3.73 6.78 9.02
CA VAL A 26 -2.82 7.74 8.38
C VAL A 26 -1.76 6.95 7.60
N PRO A 27 -1.51 7.26 6.31
CA PRO A 27 -0.45 6.60 5.57
C PRO A 27 0.91 7.08 6.09
N VAL A 28 1.79 6.14 6.43
CA VAL A 28 3.14 6.46 6.94
C VAL A 28 4.24 6.16 5.93
N GLN A 29 4.02 5.22 5.01
CA GLN A 29 4.97 4.89 3.95
C GLN A 29 4.21 4.37 2.72
N VAL A 30 4.65 4.79 1.54
CA VAL A 30 4.27 4.20 0.25
C VAL A 30 5.52 3.56 -0.35
N GLY A 31 5.40 2.33 -0.85
CA GLY A 31 6.53 1.58 -1.37
C GLY A 31 6.14 0.65 -2.52
N ALA A 32 7.16 0.11 -3.18
CA ALA A 32 6.99 -0.89 -4.22
C ALA A 32 6.32 -2.16 -3.66
N HIS A 33 5.50 -2.82 -4.47
CA HIS A 33 4.88 -4.10 -4.10
C HIS A 33 5.96 -5.20 -4.01
N PRO A 34 5.88 -6.17 -3.07
CA PRO A 34 6.88 -7.23 -2.93
C PRO A 34 7.14 -8.05 -4.21
N ASP A 35 6.12 -8.23 -5.06
CA ASP A 35 6.27 -8.95 -6.34
C ASP A 35 6.97 -8.12 -7.42
N ASN A 36 7.05 -6.80 -7.23
CA ASN A 36 7.84 -5.90 -8.08
C ASN A 36 8.63 -4.92 -7.22
N PRO A 37 9.66 -5.40 -6.50
CA PRO A 37 10.29 -4.62 -5.45
C PRO A 37 11.21 -3.53 -6.01
N ALA A 38 11.49 -3.50 -7.32
CA ALA A 38 12.52 -2.64 -7.90
C ALA A 38 12.17 -1.15 -7.91
N HIS A 39 10.89 -0.80 -8.04
CA HIS A 39 10.46 0.59 -8.14
C HIS A 39 9.00 0.77 -7.71
N LEU A 40 8.71 1.91 -7.07
CA LEU A 40 7.34 2.38 -6.92
C LEU A 40 6.85 2.88 -8.29
N PRO A 41 5.76 2.33 -8.85
CA PRO A 41 5.32 2.72 -10.17
C PRO A 41 4.69 4.12 -10.20
N PRO A 42 4.94 4.93 -11.25
CA PRO A 42 4.21 6.17 -11.48
C PRO A 42 2.87 5.92 -12.20
N PRO A 43 1.83 6.76 -11.96
CA PRO A 43 1.78 7.81 -10.95
C PRO A 43 1.63 7.22 -9.54
N GLU A 44 2.10 7.93 -8.51
CA GLU A 44 1.87 7.51 -7.12
C GLU A 44 0.37 7.41 -6.80
N PRO A 45 -0.04 6.51 -5.88
CA PRO A 45 -1.44 6.38 -5.49
C PRO A 45 -2.00 7.62 -4.80
N ASP A 46 -3.17 8.08 -5.23
CA ASP A 46 -3.99 9.03 -4.48
C ASP A 46 -4.67 8.30 -3.31
N LEU A 47 -4.26 8.64 -2.09
CA LEU A 47 -4.71 8.00 -0.86
C LEU A 47 -5.89 8.71 -0.19
N ASP A 48 -6.34 9.87 -0.68
CA ASP A 48 -7.42 10.65 -0.04
C ASP A 48 -8.73 9.87 0.02
N ARG A 49 -8.96 9.01 -0.97
CA ARG A 49 -10.15 8.13 -1.03
C ARG A 49 -10.00 6.85 -0.20
N VAL A 50 -8.76 6.43 0.09
CA VAL A 50 -8.45 5.18 0.78
C VAL A 50 -8.36 5.40 2.29
N ALA A 51 -7.77 6.51 2.73
CA ALA A 51 -7.56 6.81 4.14
C ALA A 51 -8.85 6.77 5.00
N PRO A 52 -10.02 7.30 4.55
CA PRO A 52 -11.26 7.17 5.31
C PRO A 52 -11.72 5.71 5.48
N LEU A 53 -11.50 4.87 4.46
CA LEU A 53 -11.87 3.45 4.50
C LEU A 53 -10.97 2.67 5.46
N VAL A 54 -9.67 2.95 5.44
CA VAL A 54 -8.70 2.36 6.36
C VAL A 54 -9.01 2.75 7.81
N ARG A 55 -9.33 4.03 8.08
CA ARG A 55 -9.74 4.49 9.43
C ARG A 55 -10.96 3.73 9.95
N ALA A 56 -11.91 3.40 9.08
CA ALA A 56 -13.12 2.66 9.45
C ALA A 56 -12.85 1.18 9.83
N LEU A 57 -11.67 0.64 9.53
CA LEU A 57 -11.27 -0.71 9.99
C LEU A 57 -10.91 -0.73 11.47
N HIS A 58 -10.64 0.44 12.08
CA HIS A 58 -10.19 0.56 13.48
C HIS A 58 -8.95 -0.28 13.80
N CYS A 59 -8.12 -0.55 12.79
CA CYS A 59 -6.84 -1.22 12.97
C CYS A 59 -5.74 -0.18 13.16
N ARG A 60 -4.90 -0.40 14.18
CA ARG A 60 -3.78 0.49 14.48
C ARG A 60 -2.69 0.43 13.40
N TRP A 61 -2.33 -0.76 12.96
CA TRP A 61 -1.21 -0.98 12.05
C TRP A 61 -1.58 -2.01 10.99
N ILE A 62 -1.67 -1.59 9.72
CA ILE A 62 -2.02 -2.45 8.58
C ILE A 62 -1.30 -2.02 7.31
N THR A 63 -1.28 -2.92 6.34
CA THR A 63 -0.87 -2.63 4.98
C THR A 63 -2.07 -2.71 4.05
N THR A 64 -2.04 -1.92 2.98
CA THR A 64 -2.89 -2.15 1.82
C THR A 64 -2.03 -2.29 0.59
N ASP A 65 -2.34 -3.26 -0.26
CA ASP A 65 -1.82 -3.29 -1.62
C ASP A 65 -2.85 -2.67 -2.56
N LEU A 66 -2.40 -1.70 -3.35
CA LEU A 66 -3.21 -1.03 -4.34
C LEU A 66 -2.74 -1.47 -5.72
N ALA A 67 -3.68 -1.73 -6.62
CA ALA A 67 -3.42 -1.99 -8.03
C ALA A 67 -3.98 -0.85 -8.88
N LEU A 68 -3.20 -0.38 -9.85
CA LEU A 68 -3.61 0.66 -10.79
C LEU A 68 -4.48 0.05 -11.88
N ARG A 69 -5.74 0.45 -11.94
CA ARG A 69 -6.67 0.00 -12.97
C ARG A 69 -6.35 0.66 -14.32
N ASP A 70 -6.76 0.04 -15.42
CA ASP A 70 -6.52 0.56 -16.78
C ASP A 70 -7.06 1.98 -16.99
N ASP A 71 -8.15 2.34 -16.29
CA ASP A 71 -8.74 3.68 -16.30
C ASP A 71 -8.01 4.71 -15.41
N GLY A 72 -6.86 4.35 -14.84
CA GLY A 72 -6.02 5.23 -14.03
C GLY A 72 -6.46 5.33 -12.57
N VAL A 73 -7.46 4.57 -12.14
CA VAL A 73 -7.93 4.57 -10.74
C VAL A 73 -7.20 3.50 -9.93
N TRP A 74 -6.60 3.89 -8.82
CA TRP A 74 -6.04 2.95 -7.85
C TRP A 74 -7.14 2.23 -7.05
N ARG A 75 -6.99 0.92 -6.86
CA ARG A 75 -7.92 0.08 -6.09
C ARG A 75 -7.18 -0.71 -5.04
N VAL A 76 -7.70 -0.73 -3.81
CA VAL A 76 -7.23 -1.68 -2.80
C VAL A 76 -7.61 -3.09 -3.25
N VAL A 77 -6.61 -3.96 -3.36
CA VAL A 77 -6.77 -5.38 -3.73
C VAL A 77 -6.50 -6.30 -2.56
N GLU A 78 -5.69 -5.87 -1.59
CA GLU A 78 -5.38 -6.62 -0.38
C GLU A 78 -5.30 -5.69 0.84
N VAL A 79 -5.69 -6.21 2.00
CA VAL A 79 -5.43 -5.63 3.32
C VAL A 79 -4.70 -6.67 4.16
N GLY A 80 -3.52 -6.32 4.66
CA GLY A 80 -2.67 -7.19 5.47
C GLY A 80 -2.49 -6.65 6.90
N ASP A 81 -1.99 -7.50 7.80
CA ASP A 81 -1.68 -7.18 9.20
C ASP A 81 -0.37 -6.38 9.36
N ALA A 82 0.10 -5.75 8.28
CA ALA A 82 1.36 -5.02 8.17
C ALA A 82 2.61 -5.80 8.58
N GLN A 83 2.62 -7.10 8.25
CA GLN A 83 3.87 -7.85 8.13
C GLN A 83 4.87 -7.12 7.22
N VAL A 84 6.13 -7.08 7.67
CA VAL A 84 7.25 -6.44 6.95
C VAL A 84 7.97 -7.43 6.03
N SER A 85 7.54 -8.70 6.01
CA SER A 85 8.06 -9.70 5.08
C SER A 85 7.78 -9.28 3.64
N GLY A 86 8.82 -9.31 2.81
CA GLY A 86 8.74 -8.88 1.42
C GLY A 86 8.96 -7.38 1.19
N ALA A 87 9.38 -6.61 2.21
CA ALA A 87 9.80 -5.23 1.98
C ALA A 87 10.97 -5.17 0.98
N PRO A 88 11.00 -4.20 0.04
CA PRO A 88 12.12 -4.02 -0.88
C PRO A 88 13.45 -3.87 -0.12
N GLU A 89 14.54 -4.43 -0.65
CA GLU A 89 15.88 -4.36 -0.01
C GLU A 89 16.34 -2.92 0.27
N HIS A 90 15.85 -1.96 -0.51
CA HIS A 90 16.17 -0.54 -0.39
C HIS A 90 15.14 0.27 0.41
N ALA A 91 14.08 -0.37 0.93
CA ALA A 91 13.13 0.31 1.80
C ALA A 91 13.82 0.64 3.13
N ASP A 92 13.69 1.88 3.60
CA ASP A 92 14.18 2.27 4.93
C ASP A 92 13.29 1.63 6.01
N PRO A 93 13.79 0.66 6.81
CA PRO A 93 12.99 0.05 7.86
C PRO A 93 12.53 1.06 8.90
N MET A 94 13.30 2.13 9.12
CA MET A 94 12.96 3.16 10.11
C MET A 94 11.81 4.04 9.66
N ALA A 95 11.58 4.24 8.35
CA ALA A 95 10.41 4.92 7.85
C ALA A 95 9.10 4.20 8.23
N VAL A 96 9.16 2.87 8.37
CA VAL A 96 8.03 2.02 8.75
C VAL A 96 7.94 1.85 10.27
N LEU A 97 9.06 1.58 10.95
CA LEU A 97 9.09 1.23 12.38
C LEU A 97 9.01 2.44 13.31
N ARG A 98 9.57 3.59 12.94
CA ARG A 98 9.61 4.77 13.80
C ARG A 98 8.23 5.35 14.14
N PRO A 99 7.27 5.45 13.19
CA PRO A 99 5.90 5.86 13.51
C PRO A 99 5.26 4.99 14.60
N LEU A 100 5.53 3.67 14.62
CA LEU A 100 5.02 2.77 15.65
C LEU A 100 5.61 3.06 17.04
N ALA A 101 6.90 3.42 17.09
CA ALA A 101 7.60 3.72 18.33
C ALA A 101 7.22 5.10 18.90
N ASP A 102 6.98 6.08 18.02
CA ASP A 102 6.73 7.48 18.41
C ASP A 102 5.26 7.73 18.80
N PHE A 103 4.33 6.82 18.47
CA PHE A 103 2.90 6.99 18.77
C PHE A 103 2.54 6.56 20.19
N ALA A 104 2.69 7.48 21.14
CA ALA A 104 2.07 7.40 22.46
C ALA A 104 0.57 7.75 22.31
N GLY A 105 -0.29 6.75 22.51
CA GLY A 105 -1.74 6.84 22.27
C GLY A 105 -2.42 8.07 22.86
N HIS A 106 -3.47 8.54 22.17
CA HIS A 106 -4.48 9.47 22.69
C HIS A 106 -5.82 8.76 22.65
#